data_AF-A0A235BXX6-F1
#
_entry.id   AF-A0A235BXX6-F1
#
_cell.length_a   1.000
_cell.length_b   1.000
_cell.length_c   1.000
_cell.angle_alpha   90.00
_cell.angle_beta   90.00
_cell.angle_gamma   90.00
#
_symmetry.space_group_name_H-M   'P 1'
#
loop_
_entity.id
_entity.type
_entity.pdbx_description
1 polymer ?
#
loop_
_entity_poly.entity_id
_entity_poly.type
_entity_poly.pdbx_seq_one_letter_code
_entity_poly.pdbx_strand_id
1 'polypeptide(L)'
;MKFVTAPGRYVLFLAKSIFIPWDIRRTWPRLVEQLYIHGVSAFPVILLASVFVGLTTAVQTSYQLMGIVPKYFVGMGVSRMVLIELAPVFTAFLVAGRSASSMSAELGAMRVSEQIDALT
;
A
#
# COMPACT_ATOMS: atom_id res chain seq x y z
N MET A 1 -30.59 10.29 -1.64
CA MET A 1 -29.80 10.86 -2.77
C MET A 1 -28.36 11.27 -2.42
N LYS A 2 -27.98 11.50 -1.14
CA LYS A 2 -26.60 11.88 -0.75
C LYS A 2 -25.50 10.84 -1.03
N PHE A 3 -25.86 9.55 -1.07
CA PHE A 3 -24.92 8.45 -1.30
C PHE A 3 -24.33 8.44 -2.73
N VAL A 4 -25.08 8.93 -3.72
CA VAL A 4 -24.65 8.97 -5.13
C VAL A 4 -23.79 10.19 -5.43
N THR A 5 -24.02 11.31 -4.73
CA THR A 5 -23.30 12.57 -4.98
C THR A 5 -21.95 12.65 -4.26
N ALA A 6 -21.76 11.92 -3.16
CA ALA A 6 -20.50 11.86 -2.42
C ALA A 6 -19.29 11.35 -3.24
N PRO A 7 -19.36 10.19 -3.93
CA PRO A 7 -18.26 9.72 -4.76
C PRO A 7 -17.97 10.67 -5.93
N GLY A 8 -19.00 11.26 -6.55
CA GLY A 8 -18.82 12.25 -7.62
C GLY A 8 -18.02 13.47 -7.18
N ARG A 9 -18.30 14.02 -5.99
CA ARG A 9 -17.51 15.14 -5.44
C ARG A 9 -16.07 14.76 -5.13
N TYR A 10 -15.85 13.55 -4.59
CA TYR A 10 -14.51 13.06 -4.30
C TYR A 10 -13.67 12.86 -5.58
N VAL A 11 -14.25 12.26 -6.62
CA VAL A 11 -13.59 12.08 -7.92
C VAL A 11 -13.24 13.43 -8.54
N LEU A 12 -14.16 14.40 -8.51
CA LEU A 12 -13.90 15.75 -9.01
C LEU A 12 -12.80 16.48 -8.21
N PHE A 13 -12.75 16.29 -6.89
CA PHE A 13 -11.67 16.83 -6.05
C PHE A 13 -10.32 16.22 -6.43
N LEU A 14 -10.22 14.91 -6.56
CA LEU A 14 -8.99 14.24 -6.99
C LEU A 14 -8.54 14.69 -8.39
N ALA A 15 -9.47 14.78 -9.34
CA ALA A 15 -9.18 15.25 -10.68
C ALA A 15 -8.63 16.68 -10.65
N LYS A 16 -9.29 17.59 -9.94
CA LYS A 16 -8.80 18.97 -9.78
C LYS A 16 -7.41 19.02 -9.16
N SER A 17 -7.15 18.26 -8.10
CA SER A 17 -5.84 18.21 -7.45
C SER A 17 -4.71 17.79 -8.39
N ILE A 18 -4.99 16.93 -9.38
CA ILE A 18 -4.01 16.50 -10.39
C ILE A 18 -3.77 17.57 -11.46
N PHE A 19 -4.82 18.28 -11.90
CA PHE A 19 -4.76 19.22 -13.03
C PHE A 19 -4.43 20.68 -12.65
N ILE A 20 -4.24 21.01 -11.37
CA ILE A 20 -3.78 22.34 -10.93
C ILE A 20 -2.33 22.56 -11.44
N PRO A 21 -1.96 23.77 -11.92
CA PRO A 21 -0.58 24.06 -12.27
C PRO A 21 0.31 23.96 -11.03
N TRP A 22 1.11 22.89 -10.97
CA TRP A 22 2.00 22.61 -9.86
C TRP A 22 3.21 23.55 -9.90
N ASP A 23 3.46 24.28 -8.81
CA ASP A 23 4.76 24.92 -8.60
C ASP A 23 5.79 23.83 -8.25
N ILE A 24 6.46 23.32 -9.28
CA ILE A 24 7.39 22.18 -9.16
C ILE A 24 8.49 22.44 -8.12
N ARG A 25 8.93 23.69 -7.95
CA ARG A 25 10.01 24.06 -7.03
C ARG A 25 9.57 23.92 -5.57
N ARG A 26 8.29 24.23 -5.28
CA ARG A 26 7.73 24.13 -3.92
C ARG A 26 7.23 22.72 -3.60
N THR A 27 6.68 22.01 -4.59
CA THR A 27 6.08 20.69 -4.38
C THR A 27 7.12 19.58 -4.29
N TRP A 28 8.22 19.65 -5.06
CA TRP A 28 9.19 18.56 -5.14
C TRP A 28 9.77 18.12 -3.78
N PRO A 29 10.25 19.03 -2.90
CA PRO A 29 10.79 18.62 -1.60
C PRO A 29 9.73 17.96 -0.72
N ARG A 30 8.50 18.47 -0.74
CA ARG A 30 7.37 17.93 0.02
C ARG A 30 6.94 16.55 -0.47
N LEU A 31 6.95 16.34 -1.78
CA LEU A 31 6.65 15.04 -2.37
C LEU A 31 7.68 13.99 -1.94
N VAL A 32 8.97 14.32 -1.98
CA VAL A 32 10.04 13.41 -1.55
C VAL A 32 9.94 13.07 -0.07
N GLU A 33 9.65 14.07 0.77
CA GLU A 33 9.42 13.87 2.20
C GLU A 33 8.24 12.93 2.46
N GLN A 34 7.10 13.15 1.80
CA GLN A 34 5.91 12.30 1.92
C GLN A 34 6.17 10.87 1.43
N LEU A 35 6.89 10.70 0.32
CA LEU A 35 7.30 9.39 -0.19
C LEU A 35 8.22 8.66 0.80
N TYR A 36 9.17 9.38 1.41
CA TYR A 36 10.06 8.81 2.41
C TYR A 36 9.31 8.39 3.66
N ILE A 37 8.49 9.30 4.23
CA ILE A 37 7.71 9.04 5.44
C ILE A 37 6.81 7.84 5.19
N HIS A 38 5.90 7.88 4.22
CA HIS A 38 4.92 6.80 4.02
C HIS A 38 5.53 5.50 3.49
N GLY A 39 6.55 5.58 2.63
CA GLY A 39 7.22 4.42 2.07
C GLY A 39 8.04 3.65 3.12
N VAL A 40 8.95 4.34 3.82
CA VAL A 40 9.87 3.70 4.77
C VAL A 40 9.11 3.17 5.99
N SER A 41 8.11 3.91 6.47
CA SER A 41 7.39 3.47 7.66
C SER A 41 6.38 2.33 7.42
N ALA A 42 6.16 1.91 6.17
CA ALA A 42 5.48 0.65 5.85
C ALA A 42 6.41 -0.58 5.89
N PHE A 43 7.73 -0.37 5.81
CA PHE A 43 8.73 -1.44 5.71
C PHE A 43 8.65 -2.51 6.82
N PRO A 44 8.51 -2.16 8.12
CA PRO A 44 8.46 -3.17 9.18
C PRO A 44 7.30 -4.16 9.04
N VAL A 45 6.13 -3.66 8.62
CA VAL A 45 4.93 -4.48 8.43
C VAL A 45 5.09 -5.39 7.22
N ILE A 46 5.66 -4.87 6.12
CA ILE A 46 5.94 -5.66 4.92
C ILE A 46 6.94 -6.78 5.21
N LEU A 47 8.02 -6.47 5.93
CA LEU A 47 9.05 -7.45 6.31
C LEU A 47 8.44 -8.59 7.13
N LEU A 48 7.69 -8.26 8.19
CA LEU A 48 7.04 -9.24 9.04
C LEU A 48 6.06 -10.12 8.25
N ALA A 49 5.20 -9.49 7.44
CA ALA A 49 4.23 -10.21 6.62
C ALA A 49 4.92 -11.13 5.59
N SER A 50 6.00 -10.68 4.97
CA SER A 50 6.72 -11.45 3.94
C SER A 50 7.33 -12.73 4.50
N VAL A 51 7.85 -12.69 5.73
CA VAL A 51 8.36 -13.87 6.45
C VAL A 51 7.23 -14.89 6.67
N PHE A 52 6.08 -14.45 7.18
CA PHE A 52 4.96 -15.35 7.42
C PHE A 52 4.34 -15.89 6.13
N VAL A 53 4.17 -15.07 5.10
CA VAL A 53 3.66 -15.50 3.79
C VAL A 53 4.60 -16.54 3.18
N GLY A 54 5.91 -16.31 3.20
CA GLY A 54 6.89 -17.27 2.70
C GLY A 54 6.87 -18.60 3.46
N LEU A 55 6.88 -18.53 4.80
CA LEU A 55 6.88 -19.72 5.66
C LEU A 55 5.61 -20.56 5.50
N THR A 56 4.44 -19.92 5.56
CA THR A 56 3.15 -20.61 5.43
C THR A 56 2.98 -21.21 4.04
N THR A 57 3.36 -20.49 2.98
CA THR A 57 3.31 -20.99 1.60
C THR A 57 4.25 -22.18 1.40
N ALA A 58 5.46 -22.14 1.96
CA ALA A 58 6.41 -23.24 1.84
C ALA A 58 5.91 -24.52 2.52
N VAL A 59 5.38 -24.40 3.75
CA VAL A 59 4.81 -25.52 4.49
C VAL A 59 3.59 -26.09 3.75
N GLN A 60 2.67 -25.23 3.29
CA GLN A 60 1.48 -25.65 2.56
C GLN A 60 1.82 -26.35 1.25
N THR A 61 2.76 -25.81 0.47
CA THR A 61 3.19 -26.41 -0.80
C THR A 61 3.88 -27.75 -0.59
N SER A 62 4.67 -27.89 0.47
CA SER A 62 5.31 -29.16 0.85
C SER A 62 4.28 -30.26 1.11
N TYR A 63 3.20 -29.95 1.83
CA TYR A 63 2.10 -30.89 2.07
C TYR A 63 1.34 -31.25 0.80
N GLN A 64 1.07 -30.28 -0.08
CA GLN A 64 0.35 -30.50 -1.33
C GLN A 64 1.11 -31.39 -2.32
N LEU A 65 2.44 -31.28 -2.33
CA LEU A 65 3.32 -31.99 -3.26
C LEU A 65 3.86 -33.31 -2.68
N MET A 66 3.50 -33.64 -1.43
CA MET A 66 3.99 -34.82 -0.74
C MET A 66 3.59 -36.10 -1.49
N GLY A 67 4.57 -36.92 -1.85
CA GLY A 67 4.34 -38.20 -2.55
C GLY A 67 4.08 -38.06 -4.06
N ILE A 68 3.95 -36.83 -4.58
CA ILE A 68 3.74 -36.56 -6.02
C ILE A 68 5.07 -36.21 -6.70
N VAL A 69 5.89 -35.36 -6.07
CA VAL A 69 7.17 -34.90 -6.63
C VAL A 69 8.31 -34.93 -5.59
N PRO A 70 9.58 -34.97 -6.04
CA PRO A 70 10.73 -34.82 -5.14
C PRO A 70 10.72 -33.51 -4.35
N LYS A 71 11.18 -33.54 -3.09
CA LYS A 71 11.15 -32.38 -2.17
C LYS A 71 11.86 -31.13 -2.69
N TYR A 72 12.87 -31.26 -3.57
CA TYR A 72 13.57 -30.11 -4.13
C TYR A 72 12.69 -29.26 -5.09
N PHE A 73 11.62 -29.84 -5.66
CA PHE A 73 10.65 -29.08 -6.46
C PHE A 73 9.84 -28.09 -5.64
N VAL A 74 9.67 -28.32 -4.33
CA VAL A 74 8.93 -27.43 -3.43
C VAL A 74 9.59 -26.04 -3.41
N GLY A 75 10.92 -25.97 -3.26
CA GLY A 75 11.64 -24.69 -3.26
C GLY A 75 11.54 -23.93 -4.59
N MET A 76 11.60 -24.65 -5.71
CA MET A 76 11.43 -24.04 -7.04
C MET A 76 10.00 -23.53 -7.28
N GLY A 77 8.99 -24.29 -6.86
CA GLY A 77 7.58 -23.89 -6.99
C GLY A 77 7.25 -22.69 -6.11
N VAL A 78 7.64 -22.74 -4.84
CA VAL A 78 7.38 -21.66 -3.86
C VAL A 78 8.07 -20.37 -4.29
N SER A 79 9.35 -20.42 -4.66
CA SER A 79 10.08 -19.21 -5.06
C SER A 79 9.43 -18.52 -6.28
N ARG A 80 9.02 -19.29 -7.28
CA ARG A 80 8.37 -18.75 -8.48
C ARG A 80 7.00 -18.15 -8.19
N MET A 81 6.17 -18.84 -7.40
CA MET A 81 4.84 -18.37 -7.02
C MET A 81 4.92 -17.10 -6.15
N VAL A 82 5.86 -17.08 -5.20
CA VAL A 82 6.07 -15.92 -4.33
C VAL A 82 6.54 -14.71 -5.15
N LEU A 83 7.51 -14.87 -6.04
CA LEU A 83 8.07 -13.74 -6.80
C LEU A 83 7.08 -13.10 -7.78
N ILE A 84 6.26 -13.91 -8.44
CA ILE A 84 5.39 -13.42 -9.54
C ILE A 84 4.02 -12.99 -9.03
N GLU A 85 3.46 -13.69 -8.04
CA GLU A 85 2.07 -13.47 -7.63
C GLU A 85 2.00 -12.86 -6.23
N LEU A 86 2.53 -13.57 -5.22
CA LEU A 86 2.27 -13.21 -3.83
C LEU A 86 3.00 -11.93 -3.42
N ALA A 87 4.28 -11.79 -3.77
CA ALA A 87 5.08 -10.62 -3.42
C ALA A 87 4.44 -9.30 -3.91
N PRO A 88 4.15 -9.10 -5.21
CA PRO A 88 3.57 -7.84 -5.67
C PRO A 88 2.18 -7.58 -5.08
N VAL A 89 1.33 -8.61 -4.95
CA VAL A 89 -0.03 -8.47 -4.41
C VAL A 89 -0.01 -8.09 -2.93
N PHE A 90 0.74 -8.82 -2.11
CA PHE A 90 0.81 -8.55 -0.67
C PHE A 90 1.52 -7.22 -0.39
N THR A 91 2.60 -6.90 -1.10
CA THR A 91 3.27 -5.61 -0.94
C THR A 91 2.33 -4.46 -1.28
N ALA A 92 1.62 -4.52 -2.41
CA ALA A 92 0.66 -3.48 -2.79
C ALA A 92 -0.46 -3.33 -1.75
N PHE A 93 -1.02 -4.44 -1.27
CA PHE A 93 -2.10 -4.43 -0.29
C PHE A 93 -1.66 -3.85 1.06
N LEU A 94 -0.50 -4.27 1.58
CA LEU A 94 0.02 -3.82 2.86
C LEU A 94 0.42 -2.35 2.83
N VAL A 95 1.07 -1.90 1.75
CA VAL A 95 1.42 -0.48 1.56
C VAL A 95 0.16 0.37 1.49
N ALA A 96 -0.82 -0.04 0.66
CA ALA A 96 -2.07 0.69 0.53
C ALA A 96 -2.82 0.79 1.86
N GLY A 97 -2.99 -0.33 2.59
CA GLY A 97 -3.72 -0.33 3.86
C GLY A 97 -3.06 0.53 4.94
N ARG A 98 -1.74 0.39 5.11
CA ARG A 98 -1.00 1.13 6.13
C ARG A 98 -0.92 2.62 5.79
N SER A 99 -0.56 2.96 4.55
CA SER A 99 -0.40 4.35 4.14
C SER A 99 -1.74 5.08 4.05
N ALA A 100 -2.81 4.45 3.55
CA ALA A 100 -4.14 5.07 3.53
C ALA A 100 -4.65 5.39 4.94
N SER A 101 -4.44 4.49 5.90
CA SER A 101 -4.82 4.72 7.30
C SER A 101 -4.05 5.91 7.90
N SER A 102 -2.74 5.98 7.64
CA SER A 102 -1.89 7.09 8.09
C SER A 102 -2.33 8.42 7.49
N MET A 103 -2.56 8.47 6.17
CA MET A 103 -2.98 9.69 5.47
C MET A 103 -4.37 10.15 5.92
N SER A 104 -5.30 9.21 6.14
CA SER A 104 -6.63 9.52 6.66
C SER A 104 -6.57 10.09 8.08
N ALA A 105 -5.69 9.57 8.93
CA ALA A 105 -5.50 10.07 10.28
C ALA A 105 -4.90 11.49 10.28
N GLU A 106 -3.91 11.73 9.43
CA GLU A 106 -3.26 13.05 9.29
C GLU A 106 -4.24 14.11 8.77
N LEU A 107 -4.96 13.83 7.68
CA LEU A 107 -6.00 14.72 7.17
C LEU A 107 -7.14 14.94 8.17
N GLY A 108 -7.50 13.91 8.93
CA GLY A 108 -8.49 14.01 10.01
C GLY A 108 -8.02 14.94 11.13
N ALA A 109 -6.76 14.82 11.54
CA ALA A 109 -6.15 15.71 12.55
C ALA A 109 -6.08 17.16 12.05
N MET A 110 -5.70 17.38 10.79
CA MET A 110 -5.71 18.72 10.16
C MET A 110 -7.11 19.32 10.11
N ARG A 111 -8.16 18.49 9.91
CA ARG A 111 -9.54 18.95 9.93
C ARG A 111 -10.00 19.35 11.34
N VAL A 112 -9.69 18.55 12.34
CA VAL A 112 -10.08 18.80 13.75
C VAL A 112 -9.35 20.01 14.33
N SER A 113 -8.10 20.23 13.90
CA SER A 113 -7.30 21.41 14.27
C SER A 113 -7.58 22.65 13.42
N GLU A 114 -8.60 22.62 12.56
CA GLU A 114 -9.02 23.73 11.67
C GLU A 114 -7.94 24.23 10.71
N GLN A 115 -6.83 23.50 10.53
CA GLN A 115 -5.73 23.87 9.63
C GLN A 115 -6.19 23.93 8.16
N ILE A 116 -7.14 23.08 7.79
CA ILE A 116 -7.72 23.08 6.43
C ILE A 116 -8.57 24.33 6.21
N ASP A 117 -9.34 24.74 7.22
CA ASP A 117 -10.19 25.92 7.13
C ASP A 117 -9.34 27.21 7.12
N ALA A 118 -8.19 27.21 7.81
CA ALA A 118 -7.25 28.32 7.82
C ALA A 118 -6.52 28.57 6.48
N LEU A 119 -6.53 27.60 5.56
CA LEU A 119 -5.93 27.72 4.23
C LEU A 119 -6.89 28.28 3.17
N THR A 120 -8.18 28.41 3.51
CA THR A 120 -9.24 28.95 2.63
C THR A 120 -9.57 30.38 3.01
#